data_AF-A0A946H9G1-F1
#
_entry.id   AF-A0A946H9G1-F1
#
_cell.length_a   1.000
_cell.length_b   1.000
_cell.length_c   1.000
_cell.angle_alpha   90.00
_cell.angle_beta   90.00
_cell.angle_gamma   90.00
#
_symmetry.space_group_name_H-M   'P 1'
#
loop_
_entity.id
_entity.type
_entity.pdbx_description
1 polymer ?
#
loop_
_entity_poly.entity_id
_entity_poly.type
_entity_poly.pdbx_seq_one_letter_code
_entity_poly.pdbx_strand_id
1 'polypeptide(L)'
;MRPILLLLLSSSLVALSAPLHADDFIVSGTSTSTNGGNTINGSDSLTVTAAGSISPANADGISTTGVSNTITVQGSITTVNGRSGIQSTNENGNQITLSGSAQITSTSNGAQGAGIDISGGNNNSITLSDTAKITTIGNSGLGISIFGDNNTVTLSQGTETSTSGTSSDGIYVYDGTGNTLNIAGKVKATNADANAIHLEGGTNGVVNLKEGAVIVGAITIQQILLGP
;
A
#
# COMPACT_ATOMS: atom_id res chain seq x y z
N MET A 1 63.79 -10.78 40.94
CA MET A 1 62.69 -11.18 40.04
C MET A 1 61.60 -10.11 40.15
N ARG A 2 61.29 -9.39 39.08
CA ARG A 2 60.17 -8.42 39.02
C ARG A 2 59.15 -8.98 38.02
N PRO A 3 57.84 -9.05 38.33
CA PRO A 3 56.86 -9.55 37.38
C PRO A 3 56.54 -8.48 36.34
N ILE A 4 56.57 -8.85 35.06
CA ILE A 4 56.07 -8.03 33.96
C ILE A 4 54.56 -8.30 33.88
N LEU A 5 53.76 -7.26 34.08
CA LEU A 5 52.31 -7.29 33.93
C LEU A 5 51.97 -7.22 32.44
N LEU A 6 51.45 -8.33 31.88
CA LEU A 6 51.00 -8.42 30.50
C LEU A 6 49.57 -7.85 30.40
N LEU A 7 49.43 -6.66 29.82
CA LEU A 7 48.14 -6.01 29.61
C LEU A 7 47.57 -6.46 28.25
N LEU A 8 46.60 -7.39 28.26
CA LEU A 8 45.85 -7.78 27.07
C LEU A 8 44.74 -6.75 26.83
N LEU A 9 44.93 -5.87 25.83
CA LEU A 9 43.84 -5.04 25.33
C LEU A 9 42.93 -5.88 24.45
N SER A 10 41.74 -6.23 24.92
CA SER A 10 40.67 -6.74 24.07
C SER A 10 40.14 -5.61 23.20
N SER A 11 40.52 -5.58 21.92
CA SER A 11 39.90 -4.70 20.94
C SER A 11 38.47 -5.17 20.70
N SER A 12 37.49 -4.42 21.22
CA SER A 12 36.10 -4.56 20.80
C SER A 12 36.00 -4.14 19.33
N LEU A 13 35.50 -5.05 18.49
CA LEU A 13 35.11 -4.73 17.13
C LEU A 13 33.87 -3.83 17.21
N VAL A 14 34.07 -2.52 17.11
CA VAL A 14 32.97 -1.59 16.85
C VAL A 14 32.55 -1.86 15.41
N ALA A 15 31.46 -2.61 15.23
CA ALA A 15 30.76 -2.64 13.96
C ALA A 15 30.23 -1.22 13.73
N LEU A 16 30.97 -0.44 12.94
CA LEU A 16 30.51 0.83 12.41
C LEU A 16 29.33 0.46 11.50
N SER A 17 28.10 0.62 11.99
CA SER A 17 26.92 0.50 11.14
C SER A 17 27.09 1.52 10.02
N ALA A 18 27.37 1.05 8.81
CA ALA A 18 27.26 1.91 7.64
C ALA A 18 25.88 2.58 7.67
N PRO A 19 25.75 3.83 7.21
CA PRO A 19 24.43 4.41 6.98
C PRO A 19 23.61 3.39 6.17
N LEU A 20 22.37 3.12 6.56
CA LEU A 20 21.46 2.38 5.69
C LEU A 20 21.32 3.25 4.44
N HIS A 21 21.97 2.88 3.34
CA HIS A 21 21.87 3.62 2.09
C HIS A 21 20.53 3.23 1.48
N ALA A 22 19.66 4.22 1.31
CA ALA A 22 18.46 4.08 0.48
C ALA A 22 18.89 3.75 -0.96
N ASP A 23 18.31 2.69 -1.52
CA ASP A 23 18.51 2.31 -2.91
C ASP A 23 17.39 2.85 -3.81
N ASP A 24 17.77 3.32 -5.01
CA ASP A 24 16.83 3.82 -6.02
C ASP A 24 16.74 2.84 -7.20
N PHE A 25 15.54 2.29 -7.42
CA PHE A 25 15.27 1.30 -8.45
C PHE A 25 14.32 1.83 -9.53
N ILE A 26 14.54 1.43 -10.77
CA ILE A 26 13.69 1.79 -11.92
C ILE A 26 13.30 0.52 -12.69
N VAL A 27 12.00 0.33 -12.88
CA VAL A 27 11.42 -0.67 -13.78
C VAL A 27 10.84 0.06 -14.98
N SER A 28 11.54 -0.02 -16.12
CA SER A 28 11.17 0.67 -17.38
C SER A 28 10.71 -0.26 -18.50
N GLY A 29 10.70 -1.58 -18.25
CA GLY A 29 10.19 -2.59 -19.15
C GLY A 29 9.31 -3.60 -18.39
N THR A 30 8.98 -4.70 -19.06
CA THR A 30 8.15 -5.77 -18.47
C THR A 30 8.96 -6.62 -17.50
N SER A 31 8.43 -6.84 -16.30
CA SER A 31 8.99 -7.77 -15.31
C SER A 31 7.92 -8.73 -14.79
N THR A 32 8.31 -9.97 -14.55
CA THR A 32 7.48 -11.01 -13.95
C THR A 32 7.87 -11.31 -12.50
N SER A 33 8.73 -10.47 -11.91
CA SER A 33 9.20 -10.62 -10.54
C SER A 33 8.64 -9.50 -9.67
N THR A 34 8.28 -9.82 -8.42
CA THR A 34 7.96 -8.81 -7.40
C THR A 34 9.05 -7.74 -7.34
N ASN A 35 8.65 -6.47 -7.17
CA ASN A 35 9.56 -5.31 -7.14
C ASN A 35 10.44 -5.15 -8.38
N GLY A 36 10.11 -5.81 -9.50
CA GLY A 36 11.01 -5.88 -10.65
C GLY A 36 12.29 -6.70 -10.40
N GLY A 37 12.33 -7.52 -9.33
CA GLY A 37 13.50 -8.28 -8.90
C GLY A 37 14.35 -7.61 -7.82
N ASN A 38 13.93 -6.45 -7.31
CA ASN A 38 14.67 -5.69 -6.30
C ASN A 38 14.17 -5.97 -4.88
N THR A 39 15.01 -5.71 -3.89
CA THR A 39 14.60 -5.67 -2.49
C THR A 39 14.26 -4.24 -2.14
N ILE A 40 13.08 -4.01 -1.55
CA ILE A 40 12.65 -2.70 -1.07
C ILE A 40 12.50 -2.82 0.45
N ASN A 41 13.54 -2.43 1.21
CA ASN A 41 13.68 -2.72 2.63
C ASN A 41 14.16 -1.52 3.48
N GLY A 42 13.50 -0.38 3.35
CA GLY A 42 13.60 0.77 4.25
C GLY A 42 14.34 1.93 3.61
N SER A 43 13.65 3.07 3.50
CA SER A 43 14.11 4.29 2.81
C SER A 43 14.37 4.13 1.31
N ASP A 44 14.14 2.95 0.73
CA ASP A 44 14.34 2.68 -0.69
C ASP A 44 13.27 3.36 -1.55
N SER A 45 13.62 3.60 -2.82
CA SER A 45 12.72 4.11 -3.83
C SER A 45 12.56 3.12 -4.98
N LEU A 46 11.32 2.86 -5.41
CA LEU A 46 11.04 2.09 -6.61
C LEU A 46 10.13 2.89 -7.54
N THR A 47 10.59 3.13 -8.76
CA THR A 47 9.80 3.74 -9.82
C THR A 47 9.48 2.75 -10.93
N VAL A 48 8.18 2.46 -11.14
CA VAL A 48 7.69 1.80 -12.35
C VAL A 48 7.29 2.87 -13.35
N THR A 49 8.09 3.04 -14.42
CA THR A 49 7.85 4.11 -15.40
C THR A 49 6.60 3.83 -16.24
N ALA A 50 6.15 4.81 -17.03
CA ALA A 50 5.00 4.63 -17.93
C ALA A 50 5.15 3.46 -18.93
N ALA A 51 6.38 3.09 -19.29
CA ALA A 51 6.68 1.93 -20.14
C ALA A 51 6.89 0.63 -19.34
N GLY A 52 7.09 0.74 -18.02
CA GLY A 52 7.32 -0.38 -17.14
C GLY A 52 6.05 -1.15 -16.78
N SER A 53 6.20 -2.44 -16.57
CA SER A 53 5.13 -3.25 -15.97
C SER A 53 5.67 -4.34 -15.04
N ILE A 54 4.89 -4.68 -14.02
CA ILE A 54 5.18 -5.77 -13.10
C ILE A 54 3.97 -6.73 -13.07
N SER A 55 4.18 -8.00 -13.43
CA SER A 55 3.14 -9.03 -13.39
C SER A 55 3.68 -10.39 -12.95
N PRO A 56 3.92 -10.57 -11.65
CA PRO A 56 4.29 -11.86 -11.09
C PRO A 56 3.10 -12.83 -11.09
N ALA A 57 3.39 -14.12 -11.28
CA ALA A 57 2.34 -15.13 -11.46
C ALA A 57 1.57 -15.46 -10.17
N ASN A 58 2.20 -15.38 -9.00
CA ASN A 58 1.63 -15.82 -7.71
C ASN A 58 2.21 -15.05 -6.51
N ALA A 59 2.64 -13.82 -6.74
CA ALA A 59 3.20 -12.95 -5.71
C ALA A 59 2.60 -11.54 -5.83
N ASP A 60 2.82 -10.72 -4.81
CA ASP A 60 2.45 -9.31 -4.86
C ASP A 60 3.31 -8.59 -5.90
N GLY A 61 2.73 -7.58 -6.56
CA GLY A 61 3.43 -6.83 -7.59
C GLY A 61 4.63 -6.09 -7.00
N ILE A 62 4.36 -5.29 -5.97
CA ILE A 62 5.37 -4.65 -5.14
C ILE A 62 5.13 -5.08 -3.69
N SER A 63 6.19 -5.49 -3.01
CA SER A 63 6.19 -5.81 -1.58
C SER A 63 7.34 -5.05 -0.93
N THR A 64 7.00 -4.18 0.02
CA THR A 64 7.99 -3.44 0.80
C THR A 64 8.22 -4.11 2.14
N THR A 65 9.34 -3.77 2.78
CA THR A 65 9.65 -4.03 4.19
C THR A 65 10.39 -2.80 4.75
N GLY A 66 10.42 -2.61 6.07
CA GLY A 66 11.12 -1.47 6.66
C GLY A 66 10.39 -0.13 6.50
N VAL A 67 10.96 0.95 7.01
CA VAL A 67 10.27 2.25 7.12
C VAL A 67 10.62 3.19 5.98
N SER A 68 9.70 4.10 5.64
CA SER A 68 9.95 5.25 4.76
C SER A 68 10.33 4.92 3.30
N ASN A 69 9.91 3.78 2.79
CA ASN A 69 10.04 3.47 1.36
C ASN A 69 9.18 4.39 0.50
N THR A 70 9.62 4.67 -0.73
CA THR A 70 8.91 5.49 -1.71
C THR A 70 8.62 4.68 -2.97
N ILE A 71 7.35 4.43 -3.26
CA ILE A 71 6.90 3.69 -4.44
C ILE A 71 6.21 4.67 -5.38
N THR A 72 6.69 4.76 -6.63
CA THR A 72 6.06 5.54 -7.69
C THR A 72 5.69 4.64 -8.86
N VAL A 73 4.40 4.62 -9.22
CA VAL A 73 3.89 3.84 -10.35
C VAL A 73 3.28 4.79 -11.38
N GLN A 74 3.83 4.75 -12.59
CA GLN A 74 3.32 5.44 -13.79
C GLN A 74 2.88 4.44 -14.87
N GLY A 75 3.40 3.22 -14.81
CA GLY A 75 3.08 2.12 -15.72
C GLY A 75 1.99 1.20 -15.19
N SER A 76 2.18 -0.11 -15.30
CA SER A 76 1.16 -1.08 -14.89
C SER A 76 1.64 -2.13 -13.90
N ILE A 77 0.75 -2.55 -13.00
CA ILE A 77 0.93 -3.70 -12.14
C ILE A 77 -0.26 -4.63 -12.33
N THR A 78 -0.02 -5.92 -12.54
CA THR A 78 -1.08 -6.91 -12.68
C THR A 78 -0.79 -8.14 -11.84
N THR A 79 -1.68 -8.42 -10.89
CA THR A 79 -1.59 -9.58 -10.01
C THR A 79 -2.84 -10.44 -10.09
N VAL A 80 -2.69 -11.71 -9.75
CA VAL A 80 -3.74 -12.73 -9.80
C VAL A 80 -3.76 -13.56 -8.53
N ASN A 81 -4.77 -14.40 -8.37
CA ASN A 81 -4.88 -15.37 -7.28
C ASN A 81 -4.87 -14.75 -5.88
N GLY A 82 -5.51 -13.58 -5.73
CA GLY A 82 -5.66 -12.91 -4.44
C GLY A 82 -4.38 -12.23 -3.93
N ARG A 83 -3.46 -11.89 -4.85
CA ARG A 83 -2.25 -11.10 -4.53
C ARG A 83 -2.49 -9.61 -4.71
N SER A 84 -1.81 -8.83 -3.90
CA SER A 84 -1.93 -7.38 -3.89
C SER A 84 -1.05 -6.75 -4.97
N GLY A 85 -1.54 -5.67 -5.57
CA GLY A 85 -0.73 -4.89 -6.52
C GLY A 85 0.49 -4.30 -5.80
N ILE A 86 0.26 -3.68 -4.64
CA ILE A 86 1.28 -3.19 -3.72
C ILE A 86 0.92 -3.65 -2.31
N GLN A 87 1.87 -4.25 -1.59
CA GLN A 87 1.74 -4.63 -0.18
C GLN A 87 2.85 -3.98 0.66
N SER A 88 2.47 -3.43 1.80
CA SER A 88 3.35 -2.84 2.82
C SER A 88 2.94 -3.40 4.18
N THR A 89 3.83 -4.14 4.85
CA THR A 89 3.48 -4.99 6.01
C THR A 89 4.18 -4.55 7.29
N ASN A 90 3.42 -4.02 8.26
CA ASN A 90 3.92 -3.52 9.54
C ASN A 90 4.97 -2.40 9.40
N GLU A 91 4.77 -1.52 8.42
CA GLU A 91 5.75 -0.50 8.03
C GLU A 91 5.23 0.90 8.26
N ASN A 92 6.12 1.81 8.63
CA ASN A 92 5.75 3.17 8.96
C ASN A 92 6.29 4.16 7.93
N GLY A 93 5.49 5.16 7.60
CA GLY A 93 5.93 6.30 6.80
C GLY A 93 6.20 5.99 5.32
N ASN A 94 5.74 4.87 4.79
CA ASN A 94 5.87 4.57 3.37
C ASN A 94 4.98 5.49 2.54
N GLN A 95 5.45 5.82 1.34
CA GLN A 95 4.77 6.70 0.40
C GLN A 95 4.53 5.95 -0.90
N ILE A 96 3.27 5.77 -1.26
CA ILE A 96 2.86 5.11 -2.51
C ILE A 96 2.17 6.15 -3.38
N THR A 97 2.71 6.40 -4.56
CA THR A 97 2.16 7.35 -5.54
C THR A 97 1.87 6.65 -6.85
N LEU A 98 0.62 6.76 -7.32
CA LEU A 98 0.22 6.40 -8.67
C LEU A 98 -0.10 7.67 -9.45
N SER A 99 0.55 7.86 -10.60
CA SER A 99 0.41 9.09 -11.40
C SER A 99 0.36 8.81 -12.90
N GLY A 100 0.07 9.84 -13.70
CA GLY A 100 -0.10 9.72 -15.14
C GLY A 100 -1.29 8.83 -15.50
N SER A 101 -1.02 7.72 -16.19
CA SER A 101 -2.04 6.74 -16.58
C SER A 101 -1.84 5.38 -15.88
N ALA A 102 -1.20 5.39 -14.71
CA ALA A 102 -0.89 4.18 -13.95
C ALA A 102 -2.12 3.27 -13.77
N GLN A 103 -1.92 1.96 -13.95
CA GLN A 103 -2.97 0.95 -13.78
C GLN A 103 -2.51 -0.14 -12.82
N ILE A 104 -3.23 -0.33 -11.72
CA ILE A 104 -3.12 -1.54 -10.90
C ILE A 104 -4.36 -2.39 -11.14
N THR A 105 -4.14 -3.65 -11.56
CA THR A 105 -5.20 -4.65 -11.69
C THR A 105 -4.89 -5.85 -10.81
N SER A 106 -5.74 -6.13 -9.83
CA SER A 106 -5.61 -7.28 -8.94
C SER A 106 -6.81 -8.20 -9.09
N THR A 107 -6.58 -9.49 -9.33
CA THR A 107 -7.68 -10.48 -9.44
C THR A 107 -7.71 -11.41 -8.23
N SER A 108 -8.79 -11.39 -7.47
CA SER A 108 -9.08 -12.31 -6.37
C SER A 108 -9.92 -13.50 -6.84
N ASN A 109 -9.41 -14.71 -6.67
CA ASN A 109 -10.15 -15.95 -6.94
C ASN A 109 -10.67 -16.56 -5.63
N GLY A 110 -11.37 -15.76 -4.80
CA GLY A 110 -11.89 -16.18 -3.48
C GLY A 110 -10.93 -16.00 -2.30
N ALA A 111 -9.74 -15.44 -2.53
CA ALA A 111 -8.83 -14.97 -1.48
C ALA A 111 -8.81 -13.43 -1.44
N GLN A 112 -8.67 -12.82 -0.27
CA GLN A 112 -8.63 -11.37 -0.11
C GLN A 112 -7.33 -10.81 -0.70
N GLY A 113 -7.42 -10.19 -1.88
CA GLY A 113 -6.32 -9.47 -2.52
C GLY A 113 -6.71 -8.02 -2.74
N ALA A 114 -5.73 -7.10 -2.70
CA ALA A 114 -6.00 -5.67 -2.84
C ALA A 114 -5.33 -5.03 -4.07
N GLY A 115 -5.79 -3.87 -4.50
CA GLY A 115 -4.97 -3.01 -5.34
C GLY A 115 -3.73 -2.53 -4.58
N ILE A 116 -3.98 -1.92 -3.42
CA ILE A 116 -2.95 -1.52 -2.45
C ILE A 116 -3.37 -2.02 -1.06
N ASP A 117 -2.44 -2.65 -0.35
CA ASP A 117 -2.64 -3.22 0.99
C ASP A 117 -1.60 -2.66 1.96
N ILE A 118 -2.05 -1.87 2.94
CA ILE A 118 -1.28 -1.52 4.12
C ILE A 118 -1.67 -2.49 5.22
N SER A 119 -0.98 -3.63 5.28
CA SER A 119 -1.26 -4.73 6.20
C SER A 119 -0.49 -4.53 7.50
N GLY A 120 -0.87 -3.51 8.25
CA GLY A 120 -0.18 -3.07 9.47
C GLY A 120 0.75 -1.91 9.17
N GLY A 121 0.85 -0.97 10.12
CA GLY A 121 1.78 0.14 10.06
C GLY A 121 1.12 1.52 9.98
N ASN A 122 1.89 2.53 10.36
CA ASN A 122 1.39 3.84 10.72
C ASN A 122 1.98 4.96 9.85
N ASN A 123 1.22 6.03 9.67
CA ASN A 123 1.66 7.23 8.94
C ASN A 123 2.05 6.96 7.48
N ASN A 124 1.50 5.91 6.85
CA ASN A 124 1.71 5.66 5.42
C ASN A 124 0.82 6.59 4.60
N SER A 125 1.25 6.89 3.37
CA SER A 125 0.48 7.71 2.44
C SER A 125 0.28 7.00 1.10
N ILE A 126 -0.94 7.06 0.60
CA ILE A 126 -1.32 6.59 -0.74
C ILE A 126 -1.88 7.78 -1.50
N THR A 127 -1.28 8.11 -2.64
CA THR A 127 -1.72 9.20 -3.49
C THR A 127 -1.97 8.69 -4.91
N LEU A 128 -3.19 8.92 -5.41
CA LEU A 128 -3.53 8.76 -6.82
C LEU A 128 -3.70 10.15 -7.43
N SER A 129 -3.07 10.38 -8.59
CA SER A 129 -3.19 11.60 -9.38
C SER A 129 -3.53 11.33 -10.85
N ASP A 130 -3.84 12.39 -11.58
CA ASP A 130 -4.08 12.38 -13.03
C ASP A 130 -5.23 11.42 -13.42
N THR A 131 -4.91 10.36 -14.18
CA THR A 131 -5.87 9.35 -14.64
C THR A 131 -5.56 7.97 -14.06
N ALA A 132 -4.78 7.92 -12.97
CA ALA A 132 -4.39 6.67 -12.33
C ALA A 132 -5.62 5.87 -11.86
N LYS A 133 -5.54 4.55 -12.02
CA LYS A 133 -6.62 3.64 -11.64
C LYS A 133 -6.16 2.42 -10.87
N ILE A 134 -7.03 2.01 -9.95
CA ILE A 134 -6.98 0.72 -9.27
C ILE A 134 -8.26 -0.05 -9.62
N THR A 135 -8.09 -1.26 -10.12
CA THR A 135 -9.19 -2.18 -10.44
C THR A 135 -8.96 -3.51 -9.72
N THR A 136 -9.89 -3.89 -8.85
CA THR A 136 -9.85 -5.20 -8.20
C THR A 136 -11.04 -6.05 -8.62
N ILE A 137 -10.75 -7.24 -9.13
CA ILE A 137 -11.75 -8.13 -9.73
C ILE A 137 -11.87 -9.38 -8.88
N GLY A 138 -13.11 -9.74 -8.52
CA GLY A 138 -13.41 -10.99 -7.82
C GLY A 138 -13.81 -10.79 -6.36
N ASN A 139 -14.32 -11.87 -5.77
CA ASN A 139 -14.95 -11.84 -4.45
C ASN A 139 -13.95 -11.44 -3.36
N SER A 140 -14.42 -10.67 -2.38
CA SER A 140 -13.63 -10.14 -1.27
C SER A 140 -12.39 -9.34 -1.69
N GLY A 141 -12.31 -8.91 -2.95
CA GLY A 141 -11.23 -8.06 -3.45
C GLY A 141 -11.37 -6.64 -2.93
N LEU A 142 -10.27 -6.02 -2.53
CA LEU A 142 -10.25 -4.66 -2.01
C LEU A 142 -9.58 -3.71 -3.00
N GLY A 143 -10.07 -2.49 -3.17
CA GLY A 143 -9.34 -1.49 -3.94
C GLY A 143 -8.11 -1.00 -3.17
N ILE A 144 -8.36 -0.36 -2.03
CA ILE A 144 -7.34 0.05 -1.05
C ILE A 144 -7.72 -0.53 0.32
N SER A 145 -6.80 -1.26 0.95
CA SER A 145 -6.94 -1.86 2.28
C SER A 145 -5.98 -1.17 3.26
N ILE A 146 -6.48 -0.80 4.44
CA ILE A 146 -5.69 -0.15 5.49
C ILE A 146 -5.95 -0.83 6.84
N PHE A 147 -4.86 -1.29 7.44
CA PHE A 147 -4.78 -1.73 8.82
C PHE A 147 -3.63 -0.97 9.51
N GLY A 148 -3.95 -0.11 10.48
CA GLY A 148 -2.97 0.71 11.22
C GLY A 148 -3.39 2.17 11.40
N ASP A 149 -2.60 2.95 12.13
CA ASP A 149 -2.95 4.30 12.56
C ASP A 149 -2.42 5.41 11.64
N ASN A 150 -3.16 6.52 11.55
CA ASN A 150 -2.73 7.78 10.93
C ASN A 150 -2.32 7.66 9.45
N ASN A 151 -2.83 6.67 8.74
CA ASN A 151 -2.59 6.52 7.31
C ASN A 151 -3.45 7.50 6.52
N THR A 152 -2.92 8.01 5.41
CA THR A 152 -3.62 8.97 4.55
C THR A 152 -3.79 8.42 3.15
N VAL A 153 -5.02 8.48 2.64
CA VAL A 153 -5.33 8.20 1.24
C VAL A 153 -5.80 9.47 0.56
N THR A 154 -5.22 9.80 -0.59
CA THR A 154 -5.63 10.94 -1.42
C THR A 154 -5.93 10.47 -2.83
N LEU A 155 -7.18 10.61 -3.26
CA LEU A 155 -7.62 10.37 -4.64
C LEU A 155 -7.91 11.71 -5.29
N SER A 156 -7.06 12.16 -6.22
CA SER A 156 -7.29 13.40 -6.96
C SER A 156 -8.42 13.27 -7.98
N GLN A 157 -8.95 14.40 -8.48
CA GLN A 157 -9.91 14.37 -9.59
C GLN A 157 -9.33 13.59 -10.79
N GLY A 158 -10.18 12.83 -11.48
CA GLY A 158 -9.79 12.00 -12.63
C GLY A 158 -9.32 10.58 -12.28
N THR A 159 -9.01 10.32 -11.00
CA THR A 159 -8.60 8.99 -10.53
C THR A 159 -9.79 8.07 -10.27
N GLU A 160 -9.56 6.75 -10.30
CA GLU A 160 -10.63 5.76 -10.07
C GLU A 160 -10.12 4.55 -9.28
N THR A 161 -10.79 4.23 -8.18
CA THR A 161 -10.69 2.93 -7.50
C THR A 161 -11.99 2.18 -7.70
N SER A 162 -11.95 0.97 -8.26
CA SER A 162 -13.14 0.19 -8.56
C SER A 162 -13.00 -1.29 -8.21
N THR A 163 -14.07 -1.86 -7.66
CA THR A 163 -14.18 -3.29 -7.35
C THR A 163 -15.44 -3.91 -7.96
N SER A 164 -15.36 -5.21 -8.29
CA SER A 164 -16.43 -5.90 -9.03
C SER A 164 -16.79 -7.30 -8.49
N GLY A 165 -16.46 -7.65 -7.25
CA GLY A 165 -16.84 -8.93 -6.62
C GLY A 165 -17.93 -8.81 -5.57
N THR A 166 -18.37 -9.91 -4.97
CA THR A 166 -19.20 -9.83 -3.75
C THR A 166 -18.34 -9.50 -2.54
N SER A 167 -18.87 -8.75 -1.56
CA SER A 167 -18.12 -8.32 -0.37
C SER A 167 -16.80 -7.61 -0.70
N SER A 168 -16.75 -6.92 -1.85
CA SER A 168 -15.53 -6.29 -2.37
C SER A 168 -15.56 -4.79 -2.14
N ASP A 169 -14.82 -4.29 -1.16
CA ASP A 169 -14.86 -2.88 -0.82
C ASP A 169 -13.89 -2.03 -1.67
N GLY A 170 -14.33 -0.82 -2.05
CA GLY A 170 -13.52 0.13 -2.80
C GLY A 170 -12.33 0.62 -1.97
N ILE A 171 -12.61 1.21 -0.83
CA ILE A 171 -11.62 1.53 0.21
C ILE A 171 -12.13 0.93 1.52
N TYR A 172 -11.28 0.11 2.15
CA TYR A 172 -11.56 -0.52 3.43
C TYR A 172 -10.51 -0.14 4.46
N VAL A 173 -10.97 0.37 5.59
CA VAL A 173 -10.16 0.62 6.78
C VAL A 173 -10.75 -0.28 7.87
N TYR A 174 -10.03 -1.32 8.31
CA TYR A 174 -10.57 -2.36 9.20
C TYR A 174 -10.16 -2.22 10.67
N ASP A 175 -9.12 -1.43 10.96
CA ASP A 175 -8.77 -1.03 12.31
C ASP A 175 -7.77 0.14 12.26
N GLY A 176 -7.60 0.82 13.39
CA GLY A 176 -6.66 1.92 13.55
C GLY A 176 -7.32 3.30 13.59
N THR A 177 -6.61 4.22 14.23
CA THR A 177 -7.08 5.56 14.61
C THR A 177 -6.49 6.65 13.74
N GLY A 178 -7.21 7.75 13.54
CA GLY A 178 -6.68 8.93 12.82
C GLY A 178 -6.44 8.76 11.32
N ASN A 179 -6.94 7.67 10.71
CA ASN A 179 -6.86 7.47 9.27
C ASN A 179 -7.66 8.56 8.51
N THR A 180 -7.09 9.11 7.44
CA THR A 180 -7.72 10.20 6.67
C THR A 180 -7.87 9.83 5.21
N LEU A 181 -9.11 9.86 4.70
CA LEU A 181 -9.43 9.66 3.29
C LEU A 181 -9.82 10.99 2.65
N ASN A 182 -9.03 11.47 1.68
CA ASN A 182 -9.28 12.69 0.92
C ASN A 182 -9.67 12.34 -0.52
N ILE A 183 -10.96 12.37 -0.82
CA ILE A 183 -11.49 11.84 -2.08
C ILE A 183 -12.01 12.98 -2.95
N ALA A 184 -11.35 13.24 -4.07
CA ALA A 184 -11.84 14.04 -5.20
C ALA A 184 -12.03 13.19 -6.48
N GLY A 185 -11.52 11.96 -6.49
CA GLY A 185 -11.70 10.99 -7.57
C GLY A 185 -12.95 10.13 -7.40
N LYS A 186 -13.00 9.03 -8.15
CA LYS A 186 -14.09 8.08 -8.14
C LYS A 186 -13.78 6.84 -7.29
N VAL A 187 -14.73 6.42 -6.48
CA VAL A 187 -14.69 5.13 -5.76
C VAL A 187 -15.96 4.34 -6.07
N LYS A 188 -15.82 3.13 -6.61
CA LYS A 188 -16.96 2.31 -7.07
C LYS A 188 -16.90 0.88 -6.52
N ALA A 189 -17.98 0.47 -5.85
CA ALA A 189 -18.23 -0.91 -5.45
C ALA A 189 -19.74 -1.10 -5.27
N THR A 190 -20.39 -1.93 -6.11
CA THR A 190 -21.87 -1.94 -6.22
C THR A 190 -22.51 -3.32 -6.07
N ASN A 191 -21.71 -4.36 -5.86
CA ASN A 191 -22.23 -5.71 -5.77
C ASN A 191 -22.76 -6.03 -4.36
N ALA A 192 -23.30 -7.23 -4.19
CA ALA A 192 -23.80 -7.70 -2.90
C ALA A 192 -22.73 -7.56 -1.80
N ASP A 193 -23.13 -7.02 -0.66
CA ASP A 193 -22.32 -6.80 0.54
C ASP A 193 -21.05 -5.95 0.32
N ALA A 194 -20.97 -5.22 -0.80
CA ALA A 194 -19.84 -4.36 -1.13
C ALA A 194 -20.11 -2.90 -0.75
N ASN A 195 -19.07 -2.22 -0.30
CA ASN A 195 -19.10 -0.79 0.04
C ASN A 195 -18.08 -0.05 -0.81
N ALA A 196 -18.44 1.11 -1.34
CA ALA A 196 -17.45 1.98 -1.95
C ALA A 196 -16.42 2.44 -0.91
N ILE A 197 -16.89 2.80 0.29
CA ILE A 197 -16.05 3.19 1.41
C ILE A 197 -16.54 2.46 2.65
N HIS A 198 -15.66 1.71 3.32
CA HIS A 198 -15.96 0.98 4.54
C HIS A 198 -14.93 1.31 5.62
N LEU A 199 -15.40 1.88 6.71
CA LEU A 199 -14.60 2.14 7.91
C LEU A 199 -15.16 1.27 9.03
N GLU A 200 -14.38 0.29 9.45
CA GLU A 200 -14.68 -0.65 10.52
C GLU A 200 -13.51 -0.61 11.51
N GLY A 201 -13.78 -0.70 12.80
CA GLY A 201 -12.72 -0.66 13.82
C GLY A 201 -12.06 0.71 13.96
N GLY A 202 -11.32 0.90 15.05
CA GLY A 202 -10.67 2.18 15.36
C GLY A 202 -11.60 3.34 15.76
N THR A 203 -10.99 4.44 16.17
CA THR A 203 -11.65 5.71 16.51
C THR A 203 -11.12 6.83 15.60
N ASN A 204 -11.99 7.75 15.17
CA ASN A 204 -11.61 9.00 14.49
C ASN A 204 -11.03 8.90 13.08
N GLY A 205 -11.50 7.94 12.25
CA GLY A 205 -11.28 8.01 10.80
C GLY A 205 -12.03 9.19 10.18
N VAL A 206 -11.38 9.97 9.31
CA VAL A 206 -11.97 11.13 8.64
C VAL A 206 -12.13 10.85 7.15
N VAL A 207 -13.33 11.04 6.61
CA VAL A 207 -13.60 10.97 5.16
C VAL A 207 -13.97 12.36 4.64
N ASN A 208 -13.07 12.96 3.86
CA ASN A 208 -13.25 14.24 3.20
C ASN A 208 -13.61 14.02 1.73
N LEU A 209 -14.90 14.15 1.40
CA LEU A 209 -15.36 14.21 0.01
C LEU A 209 -15.17 15.64 -0.52
N LYS A 210 -14.29 15.78 -1.49
CA LYS A 210 -13.95 17.05 -2.13
C LYS A 210 -14.77 17.24 -3.41
N GLU A 211 -14.74 18.45 -3.95
CA GLU A 211 -15.35 18.73 -5.25
C GLU A 211 -14.83 17.76 -6.32
N GLY A 212 -15.76 17.22 -7.13
CA GLY A 212 -15.46 16.22 -8.15
C GLY A 212 -15.52 14.76 -7.69
N ALA A 213 -15.65 14.50 -6.38
CA ALA A 213 -15.75 13.14 -5.87
C ALA A 213 -16.99 12.41 -6.40
N VAL A 214 -16.81 11.17 -6.87
CA VAL A 214 -17.91 10.32 -7.34
C VAL A 214 -17.89 9.00 -6.57
N ILE A 215 -18.85 8.83 -5.66
CA ILE A 215 -19.00 7.58 -4.89
C ILE A 215 -20.16 6.76 -5.47
N VAL A 216 -19.87 5.55 -5.91
CA VAL A 216 -20.84 4.63 -6.50
C VAL A 216 -20.84 3.33 -5.72
N GLY A 217 -21.64 3.28 -4.65
CA GLY A 217 -21.70 2.17 -3.71
C GLY A 217 -22.11 2.64 -2.32
N ALA A 218 -22.26 1.69 -1.39
CA ALA A 218 -22.54 2.04 0.01
C ALA A 218 -21.33 2.72 0.66
N ILE A 219 -21.61 3.60 1.63
CA ILE A 219 -20.61 4.10 2.58
C ILE A 219 -21.01 3.54 3.94
N THR A 220 -20.15 2.72 4.53
CA THR A 220 -20.39 2.10 5.84
C THR A 220 -19.34 2.59 6.83
N ILE A 221 -19.81 3.04 7.99
CA ILE A 221 -18.97 3.47 9.10
C ILE A 221 -19.48 2.76 10.36
N GLN A 222 -18.68 1.83 10.87
CA GLN A 222 -19.00 1.00 12.01
C GLN A 222 -17.95 1.20 13.11
N GLN A 223 -18.33 1.90 14.18
CA GLN A 223 -17.52 1.94 15.40
C GLN A 223 -17.75 0.68 16.22
N ILE A 224 -16.69 -0.04 16.55
CA ILE A 224 -16.74 -1.10 17.56
C ILE A 224 -16.58 -0.42 18.91
N LEU A 225 -17.71 -0.11 19.56
CA LEU A 225 -17.70 0.31 20.95
C LEU A 225 -17.43 -0.94 21.79
N LEU A 226 -16.18 -1.16 22.19
CA LEU A 226 -15.89 -2.12 23.26
C LEU A 226 -16.57 -1.59 24.52
N GLY A 227 -17.61 -2.30 24.98
CA GLY A 227 -18.36 -1.96 26.19
C GLY A 227 -17.46 -1.94 27.43
N PRO A 228 -17.92 -1.29 28.53
CA PRO A 228 -17.15 -1.11 29.75
C PRO A 228 -16.76 -2.41 30.45
#